data_AF-A0A7X6K0U2-F1
#
_entry.id   AF-A0A7X6K0U2-F1
#
_cell.length_a   1.000
_cell.length_b   1.000
_cell.length_c   1.000
_cell.angle_alpha   90.00
_cell.angle_beta   90.00
_cell.angle_gamma   90.00
#
_symmetry.space_group_name_H-M   'P 1'
#
loop_
_entity.id
_entity.type
_entity.pdbx_description
1 polymer ?
#
loop_
_entity_poly.entity_id
_entity_poly.type
_entity_poly.pdbx_seq_one_letter_code
_entity_poly.pdbx_strand_id
1 'polypeptide(L)'
;MSKARTPATLAAGAALALAACGPDALVMSRTTGVTGTGGFSGATLRNSGEMVLELPQETFTGRWVAVREGANQSLELLSAYGSGSILRSTANLLSETEAGFGTAILTSDKGRSMRCEFRYSGVNITAIGVCQTTNGEIFDLQVS
;
A
#
# COMPACT_ATOMS: atom_id res chain seq x y z
N MET A 1 43.82 25.90 38.92
CA MET A 1 43.05 24.62 38.93
C MET A 1 42.17 24.60 37.68
N SER A 2 42.25 23.51 36.92
CA SER A 2 41.76 23.40 35.53
C SER A 2 40.44 22.63 35.46
N LYS A 3 39.67 22.87 34.38
CA LYS A 3 38.58 22.06 33.79
C LYS A 3 37.21 22.04 34.52
N ALA A 4 36.06 21.93 33.86
CA ALA A 4 35.74 21.75 32.44
C ALA A 4 34.29 22.20 32.15
N ARG A 5 34.06 22.63 30.90
CA ARG A 5 32.76 22.88 30.29
C ARG A 5 32.04 21.55 30.02
N THR A 6 30.77 21.44 30.40
CA THR A 6 29.88 20.34 30.05
C THR A 6 29.30 20.59 28.64
N PRO A 7 29.45 19.66 27.68
CA PRO A 7 28.85 19.82 26.37
C PRO A 7 27.39 19.32 26.37
N ALA A 8 26.50 20.15 25.81
CA ALA A 8 25.14 19.77 25.46
C ALA A 8 25.19 18.73 24.33
N THR A 9 24.66 17.54 24.59
CA THR A 9 24.57 16.45 23.61
C THR A 9 23.29 16.65 22.79
N LEU A 10 23.42 17.14 21.55
CA LEU A 10 22.37 17.03 20.54
C LEU A 10 22.30 15.56 20.10
N ALA A 11 21.21 14.88 20.45
CA ALA A 11 20.86 13.59 19.85
C ALA A 11 20.24 13.86 18.48
N ALA A 12 21.03 13.70 17.42
CA ALA A 12 20.54 13.62 16.05
C ALA A 12 19.80 12.27 15.91
N GLY A 13 18.47 12.33 15.89
CA GLY A 13 17.62 11.19 15.56
C GLY A 13 17.86 10.80 14.10
N ALA A 14 18.48 9.64 13.90
CA ALA A 14 18.65 9.03 12.59
C ALA A 14 17.27 8.60 12.06
N ALA A 15 16.76 9.31 11.06
CA ALA A 15 15.65 8.82 10.25
C ALA A 15 16.16 7.65 9.40
N LEU A 16 15.91 6.42 9.86
CA LEU A 16 16.06 5.23 9.03
C LEU A 16 15.01 5.30 7.92
N ALA A 17 15.42 5.79 6.75
CA ALA A 17 14.67 5.61 5.51
C ALA A 17 14.72 4.12 5.15
N LEU A 18 13.71 3.36 5.60
CA LEU A 18 13.46 2.03 5.09
C LEU A 18 13.11 2.18 3.60
N ALA A 19 14.06 1.82 2.73
CA ALA A 19 13.79 1.65 1.31
C ALA A 19 12.81 0.48 1.16
N ALA A 20 11.51 0.78 1.21
CA ALA A 20 10.47 -0.16 0.90
C ALA A 20 10.55 -0.46 -0.59
N CYS A 21 11.01 -1.66 -0.94
CA CYS A 21 10.92 -2.20 -2.29
C CYS A 21 9.46 -2.60 -2.53
N GLY A 22 8.61 -1.61 -2.79
CA GLY A 22 7.16 -1.74 -2.94
C GLY A 22 6.61 -0.59 -3.79
N PRO A 23 5.40 -0.72 -4.33
CA PRO A 23 4.81 0.31 -5.16
C PRO A 23 4.56 1.58 -4.34
N ASP A 24 4.74 2.72 -5.01
CA ASP A 24 4.64 4.03 -4.40
C ASP A 24 3.17 4.43 -4.29
N ALA A 25 2.80 4.99 -3.15
CA ALA A 25 1.47 5.50 -2.88
C ALA A 25 1.48 7.03 -2.83
N LEU A 26 0.49 7.65 -3.45
CA LEU A 26 0.20 9.08 -3.34
C LEU A 26 -1.21 9.24 -2.76
N VAL A 27 -1.33 10.10 -1.75
CA VAL A 27 -2.63 10.52 -1.21
C VAL A 27 -2.81 12.02 -1.31
N MET A 28 -4.05 12.48 -1.51
CA MET A 28 -4.39 13.90 -1.54
C MET A 28 -5.74 14.17 -0.86
N SER A 29 -5.77 15.06 0.12
CA SER A 29 -7.01 15.50 0.77
C SER A 29 -7.91 16.21 -0.23
N ARG A 30 -9.15 15.75 -0.36
CA ARG A 30 -10.18 16.40 -1.19
C ARG A 30 -10.61 17.76 -0.64
N THR A 31 -10.39 18.00 0.65
CA THR A 31 -10.82 19.23 1.33
C THR A 31 -9.72 20.27 1.35
N THR A 32 -8.49 19.87 1.66
CA THR A 32 -7.38 20.81 1.88
C THR A 32 -6.36 20.83 0.76
N GLY A 33 -6.37 19.84 -0.14
CA GLY A 33 -5.34 19.66 -1.16
C GLY A 33 -3.99 19.19 -0.61
N VAL A 34 -3.89 18.92 0.70
CA VAL A 34 -2.68 18.39 1.32
C VAL A 34 -2.37 17.02 0.74
N THR A 35 -1.14 16.84 0.27
CA THR A 35 -0.66 15.57 -0.28
C THR A 35 0.22 14.83 0.71
N GLY A 36 0.31 13.52 0.55
CA GLY A 36 1.22 12.63 1.27
C GLY A 36 1.69 11.51 0.37
N THR A 37 2.80 10.88 0.74
CA THR A 37 3.42 9.77 -0.01
C THR A 37 3.53 8.54 0.85
N GLY A 38 3.77 7.38 0.27
CA GLY A 38 3.86 6.16 1.04
C GLY A 38 4.20 4.96 0.19
N GLY A 39 4.03 3.78 0.76
CA GLY A 39 4.31 2.55 0.05
C GLY A 39 3.58 1.34 0.63
N PHE A 40 3.54 0.29 -0.19
CA PHE A 40 3.00 -1.01 0.18
C PHE A 40 4.14 -2.02 0.29
N SER A 41 4.28 -2.66 1.45
CA SER A 41 5.09 -3.87 1.56
C SER A 41 4.29 -5.10 1.16
N GLY A 42 5.00 -6.16 0.76
CA GLY A 42 4.36 -7.43 0.41
C GLY A 42 3.44 -7.32 -0.81
N ALA A 43 3.66 -6.33 -1.69
CA ALA A 43 2.87 -6.05 -2.89
C ALA A 43 3.03 -7.10 -4.01
N THR A 44 3.39 -8.33 -3.65
CA THR A 44 3.30 -9.48 -4.53
C THR A 44 1.86 -10.00 -4.54
N LEU A 45 1.37 -10.41 -5.71
CA LEU A 45 0.02 -10.92 -5.91
C LEU A 45 -0.37 -11.96 -4.86
N ARG A 46 -1.63 -11.91 -4.39
CA ARG A 46 -2.26 -12.77 -3.35
C ARG A 46 -1.93 -12.45 -1.89
N ASN A 47 -1.14 -11.42 -1.59
CA ASN A 47 -0.76 -11.11 -0.22
C ASN A 47 -1.56 -9.99 0.43
N SER A 48 -1.55 -10.03 1.76
CA SER A 48 -1.73 -8.87 2.63
C SER A 48 -0.34 -8.37 3.03
N GLY A 49 -0.20 -7.07 3.23
CA GLY A 49 1.05 -6.50 3.68
C GLY A 49 0.85 -5.29 4.58
N GLU A 50 1.94 -4.58 4.83
CA GLU A 50 1.90 -3.30 5.52
C GLU A 50 1.76 -2.17 4.51
N MET A 51 1.00 -1.15 4.86
CA MET A 51 0.86 0.10 4.13
C MET A 51 1.28 1.22 5.06
N VAL A 52 2.13 2.10 4.55
CA VAL A 52 2.58 3.31 5.24
C VAL A 52 2.21 4.51 4.38
N LEU A 53 1.61 5.53 5.00
CA LEU A 53 1.30 6.81 4.38
C LEU A 53 1.85 7.94 5.27
N GLU A 54 2.75 8.73 4.71
CA GLU A 54 3.38 9.90 5.33
C GLU A 54 2.67 11.16 4.83
N LEU A 55 1.92 11.81 5.73
CA LEU A 55 1.37 13.14 5.51
C LEU A 55 2.22 14.17 6.26
N PRO A 56 2.16 15.47 5.89
CA PRO A 56 3.00 16.50 6.50
C PRO A 56 2.87 16.61 8.03
N GLN A 57 1.75 16.16 8.59
CA GLN A 57 1.47 16.27 10.01
C GLN A 57 1.46 14.93 10.74
N GLU A 58 1.37 13.79 10.07
CA GLU A 58 1.28 12.49 10.74
C GLU A 58 1.57 11.35 9.77
N THR A 59 2.02 10.23 10.31
CA THR A 59 2.30 9.01 9.54
C THR A 59 1.30 7.94 9.93
N PHE A 60 0.55 7.43 8.96
CA PHE A 60 -0.38 6.33 9.11
C PHE A 60 0.27 5.01 8.71
N THR A 61 0.22 4.02 9.60
CA THR A 61 0.75 2.67 9.34
C THR A 61 -0.30 1.62 9.67
N GLY A 62 -0.38 0.57 8.88
CA GLY A 62 -1.25 -0.55 9.18
C GLY A 62 -1.28 -1.61 8.10
N ARG A 63 -2.22 -2.55 8.22
CA ARG A 63 -2.31 -3.69 7.30
C ARG A 63 -3.27 -3.41 6.17
N TRP A 64 -2.86 -3.76 4.96
CA TRP A 64 -3.72 -3.83 3.78
C TRP A 64 -3.98 -5.29 3.38
N VAL A 65 -5.12 -5.55 2.75
CA VAL A 65 -5.53 -6.88 2.28
C VAL A 65 -6.14 -6.74 0.89
N ALA A 66 -5.75 -7.60 -0.06
CA ALA A 66 -6.38 -7.72 -1.38
C ALA A 66 -7.36 -8.90 -1.45
N VAL A 67 -8.48 -8.67 -2.13
CA VAL A 67 -9.52 -9.63 -2.47
C VAL A 67 -9.71 -9.62 -3.99
N ARG A 68 -9.58 -10.78 -4.62
CA ARG A 68 -9.74 -10.91 -6.09
C ARG A 68 -11.19 -10.99 -6.49
N GLU A 69 -11.52 -10.36 -7.61
CA GLU A 69 -12.80 -10.56 -8.29
C GLU A 69 -12.72 -11.90 -9.05
N GLY A 70 -13.59 -12.84 -8.67
CA GLY A 70 -13.41 -14.28 -8.90
C GLY A 70 -13.64 -14.83 -10.31
N ALA A 71 -13.26 -14.11 -11.38
CA ALA A 71 -13.44 -14.61 -12.74
C ALA A 71 -12.48 -15.77 -13.12
N ASN A 72 -11.32 -15.89 -12.46
CA ASN A 72 -10.22 -16.73 -12.94
C ASN A 72 -9.95 -18.03 -12.14
N GLN A 73 -10.72 -18.32 -11.08
CA GLN A 73 -10.47 -19.53 -10.28
C GLN A 73 -10.73 -20.82 -11.05
N SER A 74 -11.71 -20.81 -11.96
CA SER A 74 -12.01 -21.94 -12.86
C SER A 74 -10.94 -22.12 -13.94
N LEU A 75 -10.31 -21.04 -14.40
CA LEU A 75 -9.24 -21.06 -15.41
C LEU A 75 -7.89 -21.49 -14.83
N GLU A 76 -7.55 -21.11 -13.59
CA GLU A 76 -6.40 -21.66 -12.87
C GLU A 76 -6.54 -23.18 -12.71
N LEU A 77 -7.73 -23.66 -12.32
CA LEU A 77 -8.03 -25.09 -12.25
C LEU A 77 -7.86 -25.74 -13.63
N LEU A 78 -8.43 -25.16 -14.68
CA LEU A 78 -8.31 -25.67 -16.04
C LEU A 78 -6.85 -25.72 -16.54
N SER A 79 -6.00 -24.77 -16.13
CA SER A 79 -4.57 -24.76 -16.43
C SER A 79 -3.77 -25.82 -15.64
N ALA A 80 -4.19 -26.13 -14.42
CA ALA A 80 -3.57 -27.14 -13.59
C ALA A 80 -3.86 -28.57 -14.10
N TYR A 81 -5.04 -28.79 -14.67
CA TYR A 81 -5.45 -30.07 -15.26
C TYR A 81 -5.27 -30.17 -16.79
N GLY A 82 -5.10 -29.05 -17.50
CA GLY A 82 -4.90 -28.99 -18.95
C GLY A 82 -3.44 -29.13 -19.37
N SER A 83 -3.12 -30.21 -20.08
CA SER A 83 -1.75 -30.49 -20.60
C SER A 83 -1.43 -29.80 -21.94
N GLY A 84 -2.34 -28.99 -22.50
CA GLY A 84 -2.17 -28.32 -23.79
C GLY A 84 -1.48 -26.96 -23.70
N SER A 85 -0.38 -26.78 -24.43
CA SER A 85 0.40 -25.53 -24.54
C SER A 85 -0.46 -24.28 -24.87
N ILE A 86 -1.44 -24.43 -25.77
CA ILE A 86 -2.33 -23.33 -26.18
C ILE A 86 -3.24 -22.89 -25.02
N LEU A 87 -3.77 -23.84 -24.24
CA LEU A 87 -4.61 -23.54 -23.08
C LEU A 87 -3.81 -22.83 -21.97
N ARG A 88 -2.54 -23.20 -21.77
CA ARG A 88 -1.64 -22.53 -20.82
C ARG A 88 -1.31 -21.10 -21.26
N SER A 89 -1.12 -20.87 -22.55
CA SER A 89 -0.87 -19.52 -23.09
C SER A 89 -2.09 -18.61 -22.94
N THR A 90 -3.30 -19.08 -23.25
CA THR A 90 -4.53 -18.30 -23.05
C THR A 90 -4.84 -18.09 -21.57
N ALA A 91 -4.62 -19.10 -20.72
CA ALA A 91 -4.77 -18.97 -19.27
C ALA A 91 -3.80 -17.96 -18.67
N ASN A 92 -2.53 -17.92 -19.11
CA ASN A 92 -1.56 -16.93 -18.67
C ASN A 92 -1.94 -15.51 -19.13
N LEU A 93 -2.40 -15.34 -20.38
CA LEU A 93 -2.82 -14.03 -20.90
C LEU A 93 -4.03 -13.47 -20.15
N LEU A 94 -4.97 -14.33 -19.74
CA LEU A 94 -6.12 -13.96 -18.91
C LEU A 94 -5.75 -13.77 -17.44
N SER A 95 -4.70 -14.45 -16.96
CA SER A 95 -4.12 -14.25 -15.63
C SER A 95 -3.38 -12.91 -15.50
N GLU A 96 -2.95 -12.28 -16.59
CA GLU A 96 -2.37 -10.92 -16.57
C GLU A 96 -3.42 -9.83 -16.34
N THR A 97 -4.71 -10.14 -16.53
CA THR A 97 -5.83 -9.22 -16.24
C THR A 97 -6.36 -9.43 -14.82
N GLU A 98 -5.46 -9.52 -13.83
CA GLU A 98 -5.84 -9.62 -12.43
C GLU A 98 -6.35 -8.27 -11.93
N ALA A 99 -7.61 -8.21 -11.52
CA ALA A 99 -8.20 -7.06 -10.88
C ALA A 99 -8.91 -7.48 -9.59
N GLY A 100 -9.03 -6.55 -8.67
CA GLY A 100 -9.69 -6.81 -7.40
C GLY A 100 -9.91 -5.55 -6.57
N PHE A 101 -10.32 -5.80 -5.33
CA PHE A 101 -10.56 -4.79 -4.32
C PHE A 101 -9.59 -4.99 -3.17
N GLY A 102 -9.08 -3.90 -2.63
CA GLY A 102 -8.25 -3.91 -1.44
C GLY A 102 -8.82 -3.00 -0.37
N THR A 103 -8.59 -3.37 0.88
CA THR A 103 -8.91 -2.54 2.03
C THR A 103 -7.69 -2.42 2.92
N ALA A 104 -7.45 -1.24 3.50
CA ALA A 104 -6.44 -1.04 4.52
C ALA A 104 -7.03 -0.36 5.75
N ILE A 105 -6.54 -0.75 6.93
CA ILE A 105 -6.86 -0.10 8.20
C ILE A 105 -5.55 0.37 8.80
N LEU A 106 -5.38 1.68 8.86
CA LEU A 106 -4.16 2.35 9.29
C LEU A 106 -4.40 3.12 10.58
N THR A 107 -3.35 3.26 11.38
CA THR A 107 -3.34 4.04 12.61
C THR A 107 -2.21 5.06 12.51
N SER A 108 -2.47 6.32 12.88
CA SER A 108 -1.42 7.33 12.91
C SER A 108 -0.58 7.26 14.17
N ASP A 109 0.64 7.77 14.08
CA ASP A 109 1.51 8.09 15.22
C ASP A 109 0.85 9.04 16.24
N LYS A 110 -0.22 9.74 15.85
CA LYS A 110 -1.06 10.60 16.71
C LYS A 110 -2.34 9.93 17.22
N GLY A 111 -2.56 8.65 16.93
CA GLY A 111 -3.70 7.87 17.41
C GLY A 111 -4.99 8.05 16.62
N ARG A 112 -4.98 8.72 15.46
CA ARG A 112 -6.12 8.70 14.52
C ARG A 112 -6.13 7.37 13.77
N SER A 113 -7.28 6.99 13.22
CA SER A 113 -7.32 5.89 12.26
C SER A 113 -7.80 6.35 10.89
N MET A 114 -7.35 5.63 9.88
CA MET A 114 -7.66 5.83 8.47
C MET A 114 -8.06 4.49 7.86
N ARG A 115 -9.14 4.49 7.08
CA ARG A 115 -9.59 3.33 6.32
C ARG A 115 -9.47 3.64 4.85
N CYS A 116 -8.77 2.79 4.12
CA CYS A 116 -8.64 2.92 2.68
C CYS A 116 -9.39 1.80 1.99
N GLU A 117 -10.08 2.14 0.91
CA GLU A 117 -10.70 1.21 -0.02
C GLU A 117 -10.18 1.53 -1.41
N PHE A 118 -9.65 0.54 -2.12
CA PHE A 118 -9.06 0.75 -3.43
C PHE A 118 -9.36 -0.40 -4.37
N ARG A 119 -9.35 -0.10 -5.67
CA ARG A 119 -9.38 -1.11 -6.72
C ARG A 119 -8.00 -1.22 -7.30
N TYR A 120 -7.51 -2.44 -7.45
CA TYR A 120 -6.20 -2.68 -8.04
C TYR A 120 -6.32 -3.49 -9.33
N SER A 121 -5.33 -3.35 -10.19
CA SER A 121 -5.18 -4.13 -11.41
C SER A 121 -3.71 -4.43 -11.71
N GLY A 122 -3.46 -5.55 -12.39
CA GLY A 122 -2.15 -5.93 -12.90
C GLY A 122 -1.32 -6.74 -11.90
N VAL A 123 -0.17 -7.21 -12.40
CA VAL A 123 0.79 -8.04 -11.64
C VAL A 123 1.59 -7.25 -10.60
N ASN A 124 1.86 -5.98 -10.89
CA ASN A 124 2.33 -4.98 -9.93
C ASN A 124 1.11 -4.17 -9.51
N ILE A 125 0.94 -3.93 -8.21
CA ILE A 125 -0.27 -3.27 -7.70
C ILE A 125 -0.32 -1.82 -8.20
N THR A 126 -1.05 -1.59 -9.29
CA THR A 126 -1.53 -0.26 -9.66
C THR A 126 -2.95 -0.13 -9.12
N ALA A 127 -3.21 0.88 -8.30
CA ALA A 127 -4.48 1.02 -7.62
C ALA A 127 -4.97 2.47 -7.55
N ILE A 128 -6.29 2.63 -7.55
CA ILE A 128 -6.96 3.90 -7.29
C ILE A 128 -8.01 3.65 -6.22
N GLY A 129 -8.13 4.57 -5.27
CA GLY A 129 -9.05 4.41 -4.16
C GLY A 129 -9.31 5.69 -3.39
N VAL A 130 -9.90 5.50 -2.23
CA VAL A 130 -10.23 6.56 -1.29
C VAL A 130 -9.84 6.11 0.10
N CYS A 131 -9.21 7.01 0.86
CA CYS A 131 -8.98 6.84 2.28
C CYS A 131 -9.83 7.84 3.06
N GLN A 132 -10.39 7.41 4.19
CA GLN A 132 -11.14 8.27 5.08
C GLN A 132 -10.62 8.13 6.51
N THR A 133 -10.37 9.26 7.16
CA THR A 133 -9.98 9.27 8.58
C THR A 133 -11.19 9.34 9.50
N THR A 134 -11.00 9.02 10.78
CA THR A 134 -12.08 9.02 11.79
C THR A 134 -12.81 10.34 11.98
N ASN A 135 -12.15 11.47 11.69
CA ASN A 135 -12.75 12.81 11.71
C ASN A 135 -13.51 13.17 10.42
N GLY A 136 -13.60 12.24 9.46
CA GLY A 136 -14.35 12.40 8.21
C GLY A 136 -13.57 13.01 7.05
N GLU A 137 -12.30 13.35 7.21
CA GLU A 137 -11.47 13.84 6.10
C GLU A 137 -11.25 12.72 5.07
N ILE A 138 -11.43 13.06 3.79
CA ILE A 138 -11.37 12.13 2.66
C ILE A 138 -10.15 12.45 1.80
N PHE A 139 -9.39 11.42 1.47
CA PHE A 139 -8.20 11.48 0.63
C PHE A 139 -8.40 10.60 -0.61
N ASP A 140 -8.03 11.11 -1.77
CA ASP A 140 -7.84 10.29 -2.97
C ASP A 140 -6.53 9.51 -2.83
N LEU A 141 -6.55 8.23 -3.19
CA LEU A 141 -5.38 7.34 -3.18
C LEU A 141 -5.04 6.91 -4.60
N GLN A 142 -3.76 7.00 -4.96
CA GLN A 142 -3.20 6.46 -6.19
C GLN A 142 -1.96 5.63 -5.85
N VAL A 143 -1.77 4.50 -6.53
CA VAL A 143 -0.67 3.57 -6.31
C VAL A 143 -0.10 3.17 -7.67
N SER A 144 1.23 3.20 -7.82
CA SER A 144 1.95 2.88 -9.07
C SER A 144 3.18 2.02 -8.85
#